data_AF-A0A9D9GMW9-F1
#
_entry.id   AF-A0A9D9GMW9-F1
#
_cell.length_a   1.000
_cell.length_b   1.000
_cell.length_c   1.000
_cell.angle_alpha   90.00
_cell.angle_beta   90.00
_cell.angle_gamma   90.00
#
_symmetry.space_group_name_H-M   'P 1'
#
loop_
_entity.id
_entity.type
_entity.pdbx_description
1 polymer ?
#
loop_
_entity_poly.entity_id
_entity_poly.type
_entity_poly.pdbx_seq_one_letter_code
_entity_poly.pdbx_strand_id
1 'polypeptide(L)'
;MKKNLFIISALLFSMFSASAVKHSVQDLKQTESTFEFSQKSPDAAFNYYFYEALRYKQLQKYDSVLYCLAKCEDIYPMNPQVHFEKARVNVTYNRLPDAMKEIETAISLDSTESSYIDMAMNLSYEIKDLPKAIHYAEKIHALRPDKNYYLMTLASLYAENRQAKEAIATLDELEKQVGMSLDITKYKFANWISGFHDKKKAMAEYDKLIAAYPAEPQYITAKADAYSYLGDFRNTEKTLKKGLKKMPDSGVLRYEM
;
A
#
# COMPACT_ATOMS: atom_id res chain seq x y z
N MET A 1 -58.30 20.22 -3.38
CA MET A 1 -57.25 19.19 -3.23
C MET A 1 -56.02 19.67 -3.99
N LYS A 2 -54.95 20.10 -3.27
CA LYS A 2 -53.58 19.54 -3.28
C LYS A 2 -53.01 19.24 -4.68
N LYS A 3 -51.80 19.62 -5.11
CA LYS A 3 -50.69 20.45 -4.60
C LYS A 3 -49.72 20.45 -5.82
N ASN A 4 -49.44 21.60 -6.42
CA ASN A 4 -48.28 21.75 -7.30
C ASN A 4 -47.07 21.95 -6.40
N LEU A 5 -46.17 20.96 -6.29
CA LEU A 5 -44.86 21.15 -5.69
C LEU A 5 -43.92 20.00 -6.11
N PHE A 6 -42.64 20.33 -6.26
CA PHE A 6 -41.48 19.47 -6.56
C PHE A 6 -41.09 19.32 -8.03
N ILE A 7 -40.73 20.45 -8.63
CA ILE A 7 -39.51 20.51 -9.44
C ILE A 7 -38.61 21.56 -8.77
N ILE A 8 -37.30 21.35 -8.78
CA ILE A 8 -36.21 22.16 -8.18
C ILE A 8 -35.80 21.71 -6.77
N SER A 9 -34.88 20.74 -6.69
CA SER A 9 -33.71 20.82 -5.78
C SER A 9 -32.81 19.59 -5.96
N ALA A 10 -32.04 19.56 -7.04
CA ALA A 10 -30.94 18.59 -7.17
C ALA A 10 -29.74 19.14 -7.96
N LEU A 11 -29.54 20.47 -7.97
CA LEU A 11 -28.43 21.12 -8.69
C LEU A 11 -27.74 22.26 -7.92
N LEU A 12 -27.95 22.36 -6.60
CA LEU A 12 -27.38 23.44 -5.77
C LEU A 12 -26.36 22.97 -4.72
N PHE A 13 -25.84 21.76 -4.82
CA PHE A 13 -24.77 21.30 -3.93
C PHE A 13 -23.37 21.23 -4.57
N SER A 14 -23.24 21.55 -5.87
CA SER A 14 -21.93 21.63 -6.54
C SER A 14 -21.36 23.05 -6.69
N MET A 15 -22.14 24.10 -6.41
CA MET A 15 -21.69 25.50 -6.57
C MET A 15 -21.16 26.16 -5.28
N PHE A 16 -21.38 25.56 -4.11
CA PHE A 16 -20.91 26.14 -2.85
C PHE A 16 -19.45 25.79 -2.51
N SER A 17 -18.90 24.72 -3.09
CA SER A 17 -17.50 24.34 -2.91
C SER A 17 -16.55 25.24 -3.71
N ALA A 18 -16.91 25.58 -4.96
CA ALA A 18 -16.06 26.39 -5.83
C ALA A 18 -15.93 27.85 -5.36
N SER A 19 -16.94 28.42 -4.69
CA SER A 19 -16.90 29.79 -4.18
C SER A 19 -15.99 29.92 -2.96
N ALA A 20 -16.08 29.01 -2.00
CA ALA A 20 -15.22 29.00 -0.81
C ALA A 20 -13.73 28.76 -1.16
N VAL A 21 -13.46 27.95 -2.18
CA VAL A 21 -12.11 27.70 -2.72
C VAL A 21 -11.51 28.95 -3.39
N LYS A 22 -12.29 29.66 -4.22
CA LYS A 22 -11.84 30.90 -4.85
C LYS A 22 -11.51 31.98 -3.82
N HIS A 23 -12.29 32.05 -2.74
CA HIS A 23 -12.03 32.98 -1.65
C HIS A 23 -10.69 32.71 -0.96
N SER A 24 -10.32 31.47 -0.63
CA SER A 24 -9.07 31.22 0.12
C SER A 24 -7.79 31.52 -0.66
N VAL A 25 -7.77 31.29 -1.96
CA VAL A 25 -6.62 31.67 -2.82
C VAL A 25 -6.58 33.19 -3.04
N GLN A 26 -7.73 33.85 -3.06
CA GLN A 26 -7.82 35.30 -3.21
C GLN A 26 -7.39 36.03 -1.93
N ASP A 27 -7.77 35.52 -0.77
CA ASP A 27 -7.31 36.00 0.54
C ASP A 27 -5.78 35.87 0.65
N LEU A 28 -5.19 34.79 0.14
CA LEU A 28 -3.74 34.61 0.05
C LEU A 28 -3.07 35.71 -0.78
N LYS A 29 -3.56 35.92 -2.01
CA LYS A 29 -3.04 36.98 -2.88
C LYS A 29 -3.16 38.36 -2.28
N GLN A 30 -4.24 38.61 -1.53
CA GLN A 30 -4.43 39.88 -0.82
C GLN A 30 -3.45 40.02 0.34
N THR A 31 -3.20 38.95 1.09
CA THR A 31 -2.22 38.92 2.19
C THR A 31 -0.78 39.07 1.66
N GLU A 32 -0.46 38.46 0.52
CA GLU A 32 0.81 38.66 -0.21
C GLU A 32 1.00 40.11 -0.67
N SER A 33 -0.08 40.79 -1.04
CA SER A 33 0.00 42.18 -1.51
C SER A 33 0.17 43.19 -0.37
N THR A 34 -0.27 42.86 0.84
CA THR A 34 -0.18 43.73 2.03
C THR A 34 1.08 43.50 2.84
N PHE A 35 1.68 42.32 2.74
CA PHE A 35 2.99 42.01 3.30
C PHE A 35 4.05 42.24 2.20
N GLU A 36 4.96 43.21 2.34
CA GLU A 36 6.16 43.38 1.49
C GLU A 36 7.15 42.21 1.69
N PHE A 37 6.71 40.99 1.44
CA PHE A 37 7.49 39.77 1.66
C PHE A 37 8.46 39.50 0.51
N SER A 38 8.20 40.09 -0.66
CA SER A 38 8.95 39.95 -1.90
C SER A 38 10.40 40.47 -1.86
N GLN A 39 10.91 40.94 -0.71
CA GLN A 39 12.25 41.54 -0.60
C GLN A 39 13.19 40.94 0.46
N LYS A 40 12.81 39.92 1.25
CA LYS A 40 13.67 39.44 2.36
C LYS A 40 14.74 38.42 1.95
N SER A 41 14.38 37.34 1.23
CA SER A 41 15.30 36.40 0.54
C SER A 41 14.49 35.26 -0.14
N PRO A 42 15.05 34.54 -1.13
CA PRO A 42 14.44 33.33 -1.68
C PRO A 42 14.09 32.28 -0.62
N ASP A 43 14.95 32.09 0.40
CA ASP A 43 14.69 31.15 1.50
C ASP A 43 13.50 31.56 2.35
N ALA A 44 13.38 32.85 2.67
CA ALA A 44 12.24 33.36 3.44
C ALA A 44 10.94 33.18 2.65
N ALA A 45 10.96 33.51 1.34
CA ALA A 45 9.88 33.28 0.39
C ALA A 45 9.43 31.82 0.38
N PHE A 46 10.37 30.89 0.19
CA PHE A 46 10.09 29.46 0.15
C PHE A 46 9.49 28.96 1.47
N ASN A 47 10.12 29.27 2.60
CA ASN A 47 9.67 28.79 3.91
C ASN A 47 8.25 29.25 4.23
N TYR A 48 7.91 30.51 3.93
CA TYR A 48 6.56 31.02 4.11
C TYR A 48 5.54 30.22 3.31
N TYR A 49 5.77 30.07 1.99
CA TYR A 49 4.84 29.34 1.14
C TYR A 49 4.73 27.87 1.53
N PHE A 50 5.83 27.25 1.91
CA PHE A 50 5.83 25.87 2.36
C PHE A 50 5.03 25.69 3.66
N TYR A 51 5.19 26.58 4.64
CA TYR A 51 4.41 26.52 5.88
C TYR A 51 2.92 26.84 5.66
N GLU A 52 2.58 27.79 4.79
CA GLU A 52 1.17 28.01 4.41
C GLU A 52 0.59 26.79 3.71
N ALA A 53 1.33 26.13 2.81
CA ALA A 53 0.89 24.88 2.19
C ALA A 53 0.58 23.81 3.26
N LEU A 54 1.44 23.64 4.27
CA LEU A 54 1.20 22.71 5.38
C LEU A 54 -0.03 23.10 6.21
N ARG A 55 -0.22 24.40 6.49
CA ARG A 55 -1.41 24.90 7.19
C ARG A 55 -2.69 24.65 6.39
N TYR A 56 -2.72 24.96 5.10
CA TYR A 56 -3.88 24.70 4.25
C TYR A 56 -4.15 23.20 4.08
N LYS A 57 -3.12 22.36 4.10
CA LYS A 57 -3.27 20.90 4.12
C LYS A 57 -4.03 20.45 5.38
N GLN A 58 -3.70 20.99 6.55
CA GLN A 58 -4.45 20.70 7.79
C GLN A 58 -5.91 21.16 7.71
N LEU A 59 -6.18 22.26 7.00
CA LEU A 59 -7.53 22.77 6.73
C LEU A 59 -8.23 22.06 5.56
N GLN A 60 -7.58 21.07 4.92
CA GLN A 60 -8.06 20.36 3.74
C GLN A 60 -8.42 21.28 2.55
N LYS A 61 -7.77 22.45 2.47
CA LYS A 61 -7.92 23.43 1.38
C LYS A 61 -6.89 23.19 0.29
N TYR A 62 -7.02 22.06 -0.41
CA TYR A 62 -6.01 21.53 -1.31
C TYR A 62 -5.67 22.43 -2.51
N ASP A 63 -6.59 23.27 -3.00
CA ASP A 63 -6.28 24.25 -4.06
C ASP A 63 -5.32 25.34 -3.57
N SER A 64 -5.46 25.79 -2.32
CA SER A 64 -4.51 26.70 -1.67
C SER A 64 -3.16 26.02 -1.43
N VAL A 65 -3.16 24.71 -1.14
CA VAL A 65 -1.91 23.92 -1.06
C VAL A 65 -1.18 23.94 -2.40
N LEU A 66 -1.87 23.63 -3.51
CA LEU A 66 -1.26 23.64 -4.85
C LEU A 66 -0.75 25.03 -5.23
N TYR A 67 -1.48 26.10 -4.89
CA TYR A 67 -1.02 27.47 -5.12
C TYR A 67 0.30 27.76 -4.40
N CYS A 68 0.36 27.47 -3.10
CA CYS A 68 1.57 27.67 -2.30
C CYS A 68 2.73 26.80 -2.79
N LEU A 69 2.48 25.53 -3.15
CA LEU A 69 3.51 24.63 -3.69
C LEU A 69 4.03 25.08 -5.06
N ALA A 70 3.18 25.65 -5.92
CA ALA A 70 3.63 26.25 -7.18
C ALA A 70 4.58 27.43 -6.94
N LYS A 71 4.31 28.25 -5.92
CA LYS A 71 5.24 29.32 -5.50
C LYS A 71 6.55 28.77 -4.96
N CYS A 72 6.52 27.67 -4.21
CA CYS A 72 7.74 26.99 -3.78
C CYS A 72 8.56 26.46 -4.97
N GLU A 73 7.89 25.88 -5.97
CA GLU A 73 8.50 25.36 -7.20
C GLU A 73 9.11 26.48 -8.06
N ASP A 74 8.45 27.64 -8.16
CA ASP A 74 8.99 28.83 -8.85
C ASP A 74 10.33 29.30 -8.23
N ILE A 75 10.48 29.12 -6.90
CA ILE A 75 11.69 29.54 -6.15
C ILE A 75 12.77 28.45 -6.24
N TYR A 76 12.41 27.19 -5.95
CA TYR A 76 13.31 26.04 -5.94
C TYR A 76 12.71 24.88 -6.76
N PRO A 77 12.91 24.87 -8.09
CA PRO A 77 12.29 23.89 -8.99
C PRO A 77 12.87 22.47 -8.84
N MET A 78 14.01 22.32 -8.16
CA MET A 78 14.66 21.03 -7.91
C MET A 78 14.44 20.53 -6.48
N ASN A 79 13.43 21.04 -5.77
CA ASN A 79 13.12 20.60 -4.41
C ASN A 79 12.22 19.34 -4.44
N PRO A 80 12.73 18.14 -4.05
CA PRO A 80 11.94 16.91 -4.13
C PRO A 80 10.71 16.92 -3.21
N GLN A 81 10.78 17.62 -2.07
CA GLN A 81 9.68 17.69 -1.11
C GLN A 81 8.47 18.45 -1.67
N VAL A 82 8.70 19.46 -2.51
CA VAL A 82 7.62 20.19 -3.18
C VAL A 82 6.86 19.25 -4.12
N HIS A 83 7.57 18.49 -4.95
CA HIS A 83 6.98 17.49 -5.84
C HIS A 83 6.25 16.38 -5.07
N PHE A 84 6.83 15.90 -3.97
CA PHE A 84 6.17 14.92 -3.10
C PHE A 84 4.83 15.42 -2.54
N GLU A 85 4.79 16.65 -2.03
CA GLU A 85 3.54 17.23 -1.51
C GLU A 85 2.52 17.46 -2.64
N LYS A 86 2.94 17.89 -3.84
CA LYS A 86 2.06 17.99 -5.01
C LYS A 86 1.49 16.62 -5.40
N ALA A 87 2.31 15.56 -5.38
CA ALA A 87 1.86 14.19 -5.63
C ALA A 87 0.74 13.79 -4.66
N ARG A 88 0.93 14.05 -3.35
CA ARG A 88 -0.07 13.74 -2.31
C ARG A 88 -1.39 14.47 -2.52
N VAL A 89 -1.33 15.76 -2.90
CA VAL A 89 -2.54 16.52 -3.22
C VAL A 89 -3.25 15.95 -4.46
N ASN A 90 -2.50 15.56 -5.49
CA ASN A 90 -3.06 14.93 -6.69
C ASN A 90 -3.75 13.59 -6.37
N VAL A 91 -3.19 12.78 -5.45
CA VAL A 91 -3.87 11.57 -4.95
C VAL A 91 -5.20 11.92 -4.28
N THR A 92 -5.25 12.97 -3.45
CA THR A 92 -6.50 13.41 -2.82
C THR A 92 -7.57 13.80 -3.84
N TYR A 93 -7.17 14.39 -4.97
CA TYR A 93 -8.07 14.70 -6.08
C TYR A 93 -8.34 13.52 -7.02
N ASN A 94 -7.84 12.31 -6.70
CA ASN A 94 -7.90 11.13 -7.56
C ASN A 94 -7.29 11.34 -8.96
N ARG A 95 -6.31 12.24 -9.08
CA ARG A 95 -5.53 12.51 -10.30
C ARG A 95 -4.28 11.65 -10.30
N LEU A 96 -4.47 10.34 -10.39
CA LEU A 96 -3.38 9.36 -10.23
C LEU A 96 -2.24 9.53 -11.26
N PRO A 97 -2.48 9.86 -12.55
CA PRO A 97 -1.40 10.13 -13.50
C PRO A 97 -0.55 11.35 -13.12
N ASP A 98 -1.19 12.43 -12.66
CA ASP A 98 -0.48 13.64 -12.23
C ASP A 98 0.31 13.36 -10.94
N ALA A 99 -0.28 12.59 -10.01
CA ALA A 99 0.42 12.14 -8.81
C ALA A 99 1.65 11.29 -9.15
N MET A 100 1.52 10.37 -10.13
CA MET A 100 2.63 9.53 -10.59
C MET A 100 3.77 10.37 -11.19
N LYS A 101 3.43 11.37 -12.01
CA LYS A 101 4.44 12.28 -12.59
C LYS A 101 5.21 13.05 -11.51
N GLU A 102 4.49 13.61 -10.54
CA GLU A 102 5.11 14.38 -9.45
C GLU A 102 5.98 13.48 -8.55
N ILE A 103 5.53 12.26 -8.22
CA ILE A 103 6.32 11.35 -7.39
C ILE A 103 7.57 10.84 -8.13
N GLU A 104 7.46 10.52 -9.43
CA GLU A 104 8.60 10.14 -10.26
C GLU A 104 9.63 11.29 -10.33
N THR A 105 9.16 12.54 -10.39
CA THR A 105 10.02 13.73 -10.34
C THR A 105 10.73 13.83 -8.98
N ALA A 106 10.02 13.68 -7.87
CA ALA A 106 10.61 13.68 -6.53
C ALA A 106 11.70 12.60 -6.39
N ILE A 107 11.44 11.38 -6.90
CA ILE A 107 12.39 10.26 -6.88
C ILE A 107 13.63 10.53 -7.75
N SER A 108 13.46 11.23 -8.87
CA SER A 108 14.58 11.61 -9.74
C SER A 108 15.52 12.63 -9.08
N LEU A 109 14.99 13.47 -8.20
CA LEU A 109 15.71 14.49 -7.46
C LEU A 109 16.35 13.94 -6.18
N ASP A 110 15.64 13.05 -5.47
CA ASP A 110 16.18 12.29 -4.34
C ASP A 110 15.64 10.85 -4.35
N SER A 111 16.51 9.92 -4.74
CA SER A 111 16.17 8.51 -4.86
C SER A 111 16.36 7.71 -3.57
N THR A 112 16.86 8.35 -2.51
CA THR A 112 17.19 7.72 -1.21
C THR A 112 16.07 7.85 -0.19
N GLU A 113 15.15 8.81 -0.39
CA GLU A 113 14.01 8.99 0.48
C GLU A 113 12.97 7.88 0.31
N SER A 114 12.93 6.99 1.29
CA SER A 114 12.07 5.81 1.33
C SER A 114 10.57 6.13 1.15
N SER A 115 10.11 7.26 1.69
CA SER A 115 8.71 7.68 1.60
C SER A 115 8.27 7.95 0.15
N TYR A 116 9.18 8.38 -0.71
CA TYR A 116 8.86 8.66 -2.11
C TYR A 116 8.65 7.35 -2.89
N ILE A 117 9.55 6.40 -2.67
CA ILE A 117 9.48 5.07 -3.30
C ILE A 117 8.24 4.31 -2.83
N ASP A 118 7.93 4.38 -1.53
CA ASP A 118 6.75 3.74 -0.95
C ASP A 118 5.45 4.30 -1.56
N MET A 119 5.36 5.63 -1.72
CA MET A 119 4.22 6.25 -2.38
C MET A 119 4.12 5.85 -3.85
N ALA A 120 5.23 5.78 -4.58
CA ALA A 120 5.23 5.36 -5.98
C ALA A 120 4.84 3.88 -6.16
N MET A 121 5.26 3.00 -5.25
CA MET A 121 4.81 1.61 -5.19
C MET A 121 3.30 1.53 -5.02
N ASN A 122 2.75 2.22 -4.01
CA ASN A 122 1.32 2.24 -3.72
C ASN A 122 0.52 2.84 -4.89
N LEU A 123 0.97 3.95 -5.47
CA LEU A 123 0.33 4.55 -6.63
C LEU A 123 0.33 3.62 -7.85
N SER A 124 1.43 2.91 -8.08
CA SER A 124 1.55 1.95 -9.18
C SER A 124 0.55 0.79 -9.02
N TYR A 125 0.37 0.34 -7.79
CA TYR A 125 -0.64 -0.67 -7.47
C TYR A 125 -2.08 -0.17 -7.67
N GLU A 126 -2.37 1.07 -7.26
CA GLU A 126 -3.70 1.68 -7.44
C GLU A 126 -4.06 1.85 -8.93
N ILE A 127 -3.11 2.28 -9.78
CA ILE A 127 -3.31 2.38 -11.23
C ILE A 127 -3.27 1.04 -11.96
N LYS A 128 -3.11 -0.08 -11.22
CA LYS A 128 -3.03 -1.45 -11.75
C LYS A 128 -1.84 -1.71 -12.67
N ASP A 129 -0.76 -0.94 -12.51
CA ASP A 129 0.52 -1.19 -13.13
C ASP A 129 1.37 -2.05 -12.19
N LEU A 130 1.07 -3.36 -12.18
CA LEU A 130 1.77 -4.33 -11.32
C LEU A 130 3.28 -4.40 -11.60
N PRO A 131 3.77 -4.41 -12.87
CA PRO A 131 5.20 -4.36 -13.13
C PRO A 131 5.90 -3.15 -12.51
N LYS A 132 5.29 -1.95 -12.59
CA LYS A 132 5.84 -0.76 -11.95
C LYS A 132 5.77 -0.83 -10.42
N ALA A 133 4.68 -1.38 -9.87
CA ALA A 133 4.56 -1.59 -8.43
C ALA A 133 5.66 -2.52 -7.91
N ILE A 134 5.94 -3.61 -8.63
CA ILE A 134 7.04 -4.53 -8.33
C ILE A 134 8.38 -3.80 -8.39
N HIS A 135 8.64 -3.02 -9.43
CA HIS A 135 9.88 -2.25 -9.56
C HIS A 135 10.15 -1.36 -8.33
N TYR A 136 9.13 -0.63 -7.85
CA TYR A 136 9.28 0.19 -6.65
C TYR A 136 9.33 -0.63 -5.36
N ALA A 137 8.62 -1.75 -5.28
CA ALA A 137 8.70 -2.68 -4.14
C ALA A 137 10.11 -3.28 -4.00
N GLU A 138 10.77 -3.63 -5.09
CA GLU A 138 12.18 -4.06 -5.10
C GLU A 138 13.11 -2.95 -4.64
N LYS A 139 12.89 -1.72 -5.15
CA LYS A 139 13.71 -0.57 -4.80
C LYS A 139 13.58 -0.21 -3.31
N ILE A 140 12.37 -0.21 -2.76
CA ILE A 140 12.17 0.11 -1.34
C ILE A 140 12.71 -0.99 -0.43
N HIS A 141 12.60 -2.27 -0.82
CA HIS A 141 13.24 -3.37 -0.11
C HIS A 141 14.77 -3.23 -0.09
N ALA A 142 15.37 -2.87 -1.23
CA ALA A 142 16.82 -2.63 -1.31
C ALA A 142 17.28 -1.45 -0.43
N LEU A 143 16.47 -0.40 -0.31
CA LEU A 143 16.75 0.74 0.59
C LEU A 143 16.52 0.40 2.06
N ARG A 144 15.53 -0.43 2.35
CA ARG A 144 15.05 -0.76 3.71
C ARG A 144 15.01 -2.26 3.96
N PRO A 145 16.17 -2.95 3.89
CA PRO A 145 16.24 -4.40 4.10
C PRO A 145 15.92 -4.79 5.55
N ASP A 146 15.89 -3.82 6.48
CA ASP A 146 15.47 -4.00 7.87
C ASP A 146 13.95 -4.15 8.03
N LYS A 147 13.18 -3.88 6.97
CA LYS A 147 11.72 -3.82 6.99
C LYS A 147 11.12 -4.99 6.22
N ASN A 148 11.04 -6.13 6.90
CA ASN A 148 10.57 -7.41 6.35
C ASN A 148 9.14 -7.35 5.78
N TYR A 149 8.32 -6.37 6.14
CA TYR A 149 7.00 -6.21 5.54
C TYR A 149 7.07 -5.91 4.02
N TYR A 150 8.14 -5.27 3.54
CA TYR A 150 8.34 -5.05 2.10
C TYR A 150 8.52 -6.35 1.33
N LEU A 151 9.13 -7.38 1.92
CA LEU A 151 9.21 -8.72 1.32
C LEU A 151 7.81 -9.35 1.17
N MET A 152 6.93 -9.17 2.17
CA MET A 152 5.56 -9.68 2.08
C MET A 152 4.77 -8.95 0.98
N THR A 153 4.90 -7.62 0.90
CA THR A 153 4.29 -6.81 -0.17
C THR A 153 4.82 -7.24 -1.54
N LEU A 154 6.14 -7.37 -1.69
CA LEU A 154 6.78 -7.78 -2.93
C LEU A 154 6.35 -9.19 -3.36
N ALA A 155 6.29 -10.15 -2.44
CA ALA A 155 5.78 -11.50 -2.71
C ALA A 155 4.32 -11.49 -3.18
N SER A 156 3.49 -10.65 -2.58
CA SER A 156 2.07 -10.49 -2.96
C SER A 156 1.94 -9.89 -4.36
N LEU A 157 2.70 -8.82 -4.66
CA LEU A 157 2.73 -8.21 -5.98
C LEU A 157 3.21 -9.19 -7.06
N TYR A 158 4.25 -9.98 -6.77
CA TYR A 158 4.69 -11.05 -7.66
C TYR A 158 3.59 -12.08 -7.91
N ALA A 159 2.90 -12.53 -6.86
CA ALA A 159 1.81 -13.50 -6.98
C ALA A 159 0.66 -12.96 -7.84
N GLU A 160 0.24 -11.71 -7.61
CA GLU A 160 -0.80 -11.04 -8.39
C GLU A 160 -0.41 -10.84 -9.85
N ASN A 161 0.87 -10.55 -10.11
CA ASN A 161 1.43 -10.46 -11.45
C ASN A 161 1.72 -11.84 -12.10
N ARG A 162 1.23 -12.93 -11.50
CA ARG A 162 1.40 -14.33 -11.96
C ARG A 162 2.85 -14.81 -12.00
N GLN A 163 3.72 -14.16 -11.22
CA GLN A 163 5.14 -14.49 -11.06
C GLN A 163 5.33 -15.37 -9.81
N ALA A 164 4.73 -16.56 -9.84
CA ALA A 164 4.70 -17.45 -8.67
C ALA A 164 6.08 -17.93 -8.23
N LYS A 165 7.06 -18.02 -9.16
CA LYS A 165 8.44 -18.43 -8.84
C LYS A 165 9.11 -17.37 -7.98
N GLU A 166 8.99 -16.12 -8.38
CA GLU A 166 9.53 -14.94 -7.72
C GLU A 166 8.83 -14.75 -6.37
N ALA A 167 7.50 -14.88 -6.32
CA ALA A 167 6.74 -14.83 -5.07
C ALA A 167 7.24 -15.84 -4.02
N ILE A 168 7.45 -17.10 -4.43
CA ILE A 168 7.96 -18.15 -3.52
C ILE A 168 9.39 -17.86 -3.09
N ALA A 169 10.26 -17.40 -3.99
CA ALA A 169 11.63 -17.03 -3.65
C ALA A 169 11.69 -15.87 -2.64
N THR A 170 10.85 -14.86 -2.81
CA THR A 170 10.72 -13.74 -1.86
C THR A 170 10.17 -14.21 -0.50
N LEU A 171 9.22 -15.15 -0.48
CA LEU A 171 8.72 -15.76 0.74
C LEU A 171 9.77 -16.65 1.43
N ASP A 172 10.64 -17.33 0.67
CA ASP A 172 11.79 -18.07 1.19
C ASP A 172 12.82 -17.14 1.83
N GLU A 173 13.06 -15.95 1.24
CA GLU A 173 13.90 -14.91 1.86
C GLU A 173 13.28 -14.40 3.17
N LEU A 174 11.99 -14.07 3.15
CA LEU A 174 11.28 -13.61 4.35
C LEU A 174 11.35 -14.67 5.47
N GLU A 175 11.08 -15.94 5.14
CA GLU A 175 11.14 -17.05 6.10
C GLU A 175 12.51 -17.20 6.75
N LYS A 176 13.60 -16.97 6.02
CA LYS A 176 14.96 -16.99 6.59
C LYS A 176 15.19 -15.87 7.60
N GLN A 177 14.52 -14.72 7.43
CA GLN A 177 14.69 -13.56 8.29
C GLN A 177 13.81 -13.63 9.55
N VAL A 178 12.56 -14.07 9.42
CA VAL A 178 11.57 -14.06 10.53
C VAL A 178 11.25 -15.44 11.10
N GLY A 179 11.76 -16.50 10.48
CA GLY A 179 11.40 -17.88 10.80
C GLY A 179 10.15 -18.36 10.06
N MET A 180 9.88 -19.66 10.21
CA MET A 180 8.71 -20.30 9.64
C MET A 180 7.43 -19.84 10.36
N SER A 181 6.40 -19.55 9.58
CA SER A 181 5.09 -19.19 10.13
C SER A 181 3.97 -19.77 9.29
N LEU A 182 2.78 -19.88 9.90
CA LEU A 182 1.59 -20.34 9.19
C LEU A 182 1.21 -19.40 8.04
N ASP A 183 1.39 -18.10 8.22
CA ASP A 183 1.05 -17.11 7.19
C ASP A 183 1.95 -17.26 5.96
N ILE A 184 3.28 -17.32 6.15
CA ILE A 184 4.23 -17.56 5.05
C ILE A 184 3.92 -18.90 4.36
N THR A 185 3.63 -19.94 5.13
CA THR A 185 3.26 -21.27 4.61
C THR A 185 2.00 -21.20 3.74
N LYS A 186 0.96 -20.47 4.17
CA LYS A 186 -0.28 -20.27 3.40
C LYS A 186 -0.03 -19.52 2.10
N TYR A 187 0.81 -18.48 2.12
CA TYR A 187 1.19 -17.74 0.90
C TYR A 187 1.97 -18.63 -0.09
N LYS A 188 2.94 -19.42 0.39
CA LYS A 188 3.66 -20.38 -0.46
C LYS A 188 2.73 -21.46 -1.01
N PHE A 189 1.83 -21.99 -0.18
CA PHE A 189 0.79 -22.93 -0.61
C PHE A 189 -0.05 -22.36 -1.75
N ALA A 190 -0.57 -21.14 -1.59
CA ALA A 190 -1.39 -20.50 -2.60
C ALA A 190 -0.64 -20.36 -3.94
N ASN A 191 0.63 -19.92 -3.91
CA ASN A 191 1.47 -19.79 -5.10
C ASN A 191 1.80 -21.14 -5.77
N TRP A 192 2.05 -22.20 -4.98
CA TRP A 192 2.25 -23.55 -5.53
C TRP A 192 1.00 -24.08 -6.24
N ILE A 193 -0.19 -23.79 -5.71
CA ILE A 193 -1.46 -24.23 -6.30
C ILE A 193 -1.84 -23.39 -7.53
N SER A 194 -1.80 -22.06 -7.42
CA SER A 194 -2.28 -21.17 -8.48
C SER A 194 -1.29 -21.02 -9.63
N GLY A 195 0.01 -20.97 -9.33
CA GLY A 195 1.06 -20.74 -10.33
C GLY A 195 1.62 -22.01 -10.97
N PHE A 196 1.70 -23.10 -10.20
CA PHE A 196 2.34 -24.34 -10.65
C PHE A 196 1.41 -25.55 -10.70
N HIS A 197 0.21 -25.45 -10.13
CA HIS A 197 -0.71 -26.58 -9.93
C HIS A 197 -0.05 -27.78 -9.22
N ASP A 198 0.99 -27.53 -8.41
CA ASP A 198 1.78 -28.56 -7.74
C ASP A 198 1.30 -28.74 -6.29
N LYS A 199 0.24 -29.53 -6.13
CA LYS A 199 -0.32 -29.87 -4.82
C LYS A 199 0.70 -30.55 -3.91
N LYS A 200 1.65 -31.32 -4.46
CA LYS A 200 2.64 -32.04 -3.66
C LYS A 200 3.58 -31.06 -2.99
N LYS A 201 4.12 -30.08 -3.73
CA LYS A 201 4.97 -29.03 -3.15
C LYS A 201 4.18 -28.11 -2.22
N ALA A 202 2.94 -27.77 -2.57
CA ALA A 202 2.08 -26.96 -1.72
C ALA A 202 1.90 -27.61 -0.33
N MET A 203 1.65 -28.91 -0.27
CA MET A 203 1.51 -29.65 1.00
C MET A 203 2.83 -29.88 1.72
N ALA A 204 3.95 -29.90 0.99
CA ALA A 204 5.28 -30.02 1.58
C ALA A 204 5.63 -28.79 2.44
N GLU A 205 5.13 -27.59 2.13
CA GLU A 205 5.34 -26.41 2.97
C GLU A 205 4.72 -26.59 4.37
N TYR A 206 3.51 -27.15 4.44
CA TYR A 206 2.90 -27.53 5.72
C TYR A 206 3.68 -28.63 6.44
N ASP A 207 4.22 -29.61 5.71
CA ASP A 207 5.05 -30.66 6.32
C ASP A 207 6.32 -30.09 6.96
N LYS A 208 6.97 -29.11 6.32
CA LYS A 208 8.12 -28.41 6.90
C LYS A 208 7.72 -27.66 8.17
N LEU A 209 6.60 -26.94 8.14
CA LEU A 209 6.11 -26.16 9.30
C LEU A 209 5.81 -27.08 10.50
N ILE A 210 5.11 -28.19 10.27
CA ILE A 210 4.80 -29.18 11.32
C ILE A 210 6.09 -29.84 11.86
N ALA A 211 7.06 -30.10 10.99
CA ALA A 211 8.34 -30.68 11.41
C ALA A 211 9.16 -29.71 12.27
N ALA A 212 9.12 -28.41 11.96
CA ALA A 212 9.79 -27.37 12.73
C ALA A 212 9.14 -27.14 14.11
N TYR A 213 7.80 -27.28 14.20
CA TYR A 213 7.03 -27.06 15.41
C TYR A 213 6.09 -28.22 15.73
N PRO A 214 6.62 -29.40 16.11
CA PRO A 214 5.84 -30.63 16.25
C PRO A 214 4.87 -30.62 17.44
N ALA A 215 5.00 -29.67 18.37
CA ALA A 215 4.13 -29.50 19.53
C ALA A 215 2.89 -28.64 19.24
N GLU A 216 2.77 -28.09 18.02
CA GLU A 216 1.73 -27.13 17.65
C GLU A 216 0.62 -27.83 16.82
N PRO A 217 -0.47 -28.31 17.44
CA PRO A 217 -1.50 -29.06 16.74
C PRO A 217 -2.23 -28.25 15.66
N GLN A 218 -2.25 -26.91 15.79
CA GLN A 218 -2.87 -25.99 14.83
C GLN A 218 -2.21 -26.04 13.45
N TYR A 219 -0.95 -26.47 13.33
CA TYR A 219 -0.31 -26.62 12.01
C TYR A 219 -0.75 -27.90 11.32
N ILE A 220 -1.11 -28.93 12.08
CA ILE A 220 -1.70 -30.16 11.57
C ILE A 220 -3.13 -29.88 11.08
N THR A 221 -3.95 -29.14 11.86
CA THR A 221 -5.29 -28.75 11.41
C THR A 221 -5.21 -27.83 10.19
N ALA A 222 -4.30 -26.86 10.16
CA ALA A 222 -4.15 -26.01 8.99
C ALA A 222 -3.77 -26.78 7.71
N LYS A 223 -2.99 -27.87 7.83
CA LYS A 223 -2.73 -28.77 6.70
C LYS A 223 -3.99 -29.56 6.30
N ALA A 224 -4.77 -30.02 7.27
CA ALA A 224 -6.04 -30.69 7.01
C ALA A 224 -7.04 -29.75 6.32
N ASP A 225 -7.13 -28.50 6.76
CA ASP A 225 -7.93 -27.44 6.13
C ASP A 225 -7.49 -27.20 4.69
N ALA A 226 -6.18 -27.18 4.44
CA ALA A 226 -5.64 -27.05 3.09
C ALA A 226 -6.02 -28.25 2.19
N TYR A 227 -6.07 -29.48 2.72
CA TYR A 227 -6.62 -30.62 1.97
C TYR A 227 -8.12 -30.50 1.71
N SER A 228 -8.89 -30.09 2.71
CA SER A 228 -10.34 -29.87 2.60
C SER A 228 -10.68 -28.80 1.58
N TYR A 229 -9.92 -27.70 1.57
CA TYR A 229 -10.03 -26.64 0.57
C TYR A 229 -9.84 -27.16 -0.85
N LEU A 230 -8.97 -28.15 -1.05
CA LEU A 230 -8.76 -28.82 -2.33
C LEU A 230 -9.75 -29.99 -2.58
N GLY A 231 -10.76 -30.17 -1.75
CA GLY A 231 -11.75 -31.26 -1.83
C GLY A 231 -11.20 -32.66 -1.51
N ASP A 232 -10.01 -32.75 -0.91
CA ASP A 232 -9.35 -34.03 -0.61
C ASP A 232 -9.62 -34.51 0.81
N PHE A 233 -10.89 -34.78 1.08
CA PHE A 233 -11.37 -35.20 2.41
C PHE A 233 -10.70 -36.47 2.93
N ARG A 234 -10.23 -37.35 2.03
CA ARG A 234 -9.45 -38.54 2.42
C ARG A 234 -8.13 -38.16 3.08
N ASN A 235 -7.40 -37.20 2.50
CA ASN A 235 -6.15 -36.75 3.10
C ASN A 235 -6.38 -35.80 4.28
N THR A 236 -7.50 -35.09 4.36
CA THR A 236 -7.93 -34.37 5.57
C THR A 236 -8.02 -35.35 6.75
N GLU A 237 -8.89 -36.37 6.65
CA GLU A 237 -9.12 -37.36 7.71
C GLU A 237 -7.83 -38.10 8.09
N LYS A 238 -7.05 -38.50 7.08
CA LYS A 238 -5.76 -39.16 7.28
C LYS A 238 -4.76 -38.28 8.04
N THR A 239 -4.74 -36.97 7.74
CA THR A 239 -3.84 -36.01 8.40
C THR A 239 -4.21 -35.83 9.87
N LEU A 240 -5.51 -35.63 10.16
CA LEU A 240 -6.01 -35.49 11.52
C LEU A 240 -5.80 -36.75 12.37
N LYS A 241 -6.13 -37.93 11.83
CA LYS A 241 -5.89 -39.22 12.51
C LYS A 241 -4.42 -39.44 12.84
N LYS A 242 -3.51 -39.12 11.91
CA LYS A 242 -2.06 -39.21 12.16
C LYS A 242 -1.62 -38.22 13.23
N GLY A 243 -2.20 -37.01 13.25
CA GLY A 243 -1.99 -36.01 14.28
C GLY A 243 -2.42 -36.50 15.66
N LEU A 244 -3.65 -36.99 15.80
CA LEU A 244 -4.19 -37.53 17.06
C LEU A 244 -3.38 -38.71 17.59
N LYS A 245 -2.86 -39.57 16.72
CA LYS A 245 -1.97 -40.65 17.16
C LYS A 245 -0.69 -40.12 17.82
N LYS A 246 -0.18 -38.97 17.37
CA LYS A 246 1.01 -38.32 17.95
C LYS A 246 0.67 -37.44 19.16
N MET A 247 -0.52 -36.85 19.18
CA MET A 247 -1.00 -35.94 20.22
C MET A 247 -2.40 -36.35 20.68
N PRO A 248 -2.53 -37.48 21.42
CA PRO A 248 -3.84 -38.05 21.77
C PRO A 248 -4.72 -37.10 22.59
N ASP A 249 -4.11 -36.23 23.37
CA ASP A 249 -4.81 -35.29 24.25
C ASP A 249 -5.14 -33.94 23.60
N SER A 250 -4.82 -33.75 22.31
CA SER A 250 -5.12 -32.52 21.60
C SER A 250 -6.63 -32.33 21.44
N GLY A 251 -7.20 -31.37 22.20
CA GLY A 251 -8.60 -30.96 22.06
C GLY A 251 -8.90 -30.40 20.67
N VAL A 252 -7.96 -29.63 20.11
CA VAL A 252 -8.08 -29.03 18.77
C VAL A 252 -8.21 -30.10 17.69
N LEU A 253 -7.34 -31.12 17.70
CA LEU A 253 -7.40 -32.19 16.70
C LEU A 253 -8.64 -33.08 16.84
N ARG A 254 -9.18 -33.23 18.07
CA ARG A 254 -10.42 -33.98 18.31
C ARG A 254 -11.65 -33.26 17.81
N TYR A 255 -11.65 -31.92 17.87
CA TYR A 255 -12.76 -31.10 17.39
C TYR A 255 -12.89 -31.10 15.87
N GLU A 256 -11.76 -31.13 15.15
CA GLU A 256 -11.71 -31.05 13.67
C GLU A 256 -11.90 -32.40 12.95
N MET A 257 -11.97 -33.51 13.68
CA MET A 257 -12.11 -34.88 13.13
C MET A 257 -13.58 -35.24 12.87
#